data_AF-A0A498SQK4-F1
#
_entry.id   AF-A0A498SQK4-F1
#
_cell.length_a   1.000
_cell.length_b   1.000
_cell.length_c   1.000
_cell.angle_alpha   90.00
_cell.angle_beta   90.00
_cell.angle_gamma   90.00
#
_symmetry.space_group_name_H-M   'P 1'
#
loop_
_entity.id
_entity.type
_entity.pdbx_description
1 polymer ?
#
loop_
_entity_poly.entity_id
_entity_poly.type
_entity_poly.pdbx_seq_one_letter_code
_entity_poly.pdbx_strand_id
1 'polypeptide(L)'
;MIEEIAILERMISKMRRCSSSTSTDKRIHEPLTETELRKQSVITPEDVLRLNKITDDYLCEPDANIYDIEFTRFKIRDLDTDQVLFEIAKPTTEDVDIDDLNLEKCDDTGAARFVRYQFTPAFLLLKHVGATVEFNVGNKPVNKFRMIERHFFRDRLLKSFDFEFGFCIPNSRNTCEHIYDFPQLSESL
;
A
#
# COMPACT_ATOMS: atom_id res chain seq x y z
N MET A 1 -12.90 6.18 -13.24
CA MET A 1 -12.38 6.32 -11.86
C MET A 1 -11.55 5.08 -11.60
N ILE A 2 -10.25 5.25 -11.45
CA ILE A 2 -9.41 4.18 -10.92
C ILE A 2 -9.57 4.30 -9.40
N GLU A 3 -10.22 3.31 -8.81
CA GLU A 3 -10.32 3.21 -7.36
C GLU A 3 -9.07 2.47 -6.91
N GLU A 4 -8.04 3.22 -6.51
CA GLU A 4 -6.89 2.66 -5.82
C GLU A 4 -7.25 2.46 -4.35
N ILE A 5 -7.43 1.21 -3.96
CA ILE A 5 -7.24 0.82 -2.56
C ILE A 5 -5.81 0.27 -2.49
N ALA A 6 -4.90 1.08 -1.96
CA ALA A 6 -3.63 0.57 -1.48
C ALA A 6 -3.94 -0.41 -0.34
N ILE A 7 -3.90 -1.71 -0.64
CA ILE A 7 -3.88 -2.77 0.37
C ILE A 7 -2.51 -2.68 1.04
N LEU A 8 -2.36 -1.70 1.93
CA LEU A 8 -1.21 -1.59 2.80
C LEU A 8 -1.38 -2.56 3.96
N GLU A 9 -1.37 -3.86 3.66
CA GLU A 9 -1.36 -4.88 4.69
C GLU A 9 0.04 -5.37 4.92
N ARG A 10 0.56 -5.00 6.09
CA ARG A 10 1.85 -5.46 6.54
C ARG A 10 1.74 -6.88 7.09
N MET A 11 2.28 -7.78 6.28
CA MET A 11 2.88 -9.04 6.64
C MET A 11 3.88 -8.95 7.80
N ILE A 12 3.40 -8.89 9.04
CA ILE A 12 4.25 -9.05 10.21
C ILE A 12 4.34 -10.54 10.52
N SER A 13 5.44 -11.14 10.06
CA SER A 13 5.85 -12.49 10.42
C SER A 13 5.94 -12.64 11.95
N LYS A 14 4.94 -13.27 12.57
CA LYS A 14 5.14 -13.97 13.83
C LYS A 14 5.97 -15.22 13.50
N MET A 15 7.27 -15.16 13.75
CA MET A 15 8.12 -16.33 13.68
C MET A 15 7.67 -17.37 14.72
N ARG A 16 7.18 -18.52 14.24
CA ARG A 16 7.42 -19.80 14.90
C ARG A 16 8.38 -20.61 14.04
N ARG A 17 9.44 -21.06 14.68
CA ARG A 17 10.51 -21.91 14.14
C ARG A 17 9.88 -23.20 13.59
N CYS A 18 10.03 -23.48 12.30
CA CYS A 18 9.82 -24.81 11.75
C CYS A 18 10.88 -25.17 10.72
N SER A 19 11.34 -26.40 10.87
CA SER A 19 12.43 -27.10 10.22
C SER A 19 12.24 -27.31 8.72
N SER A 20 13.36 -27.45 8.02
CA SER A 20 13.50 -27.68 6.58
C SER A 20 12.65 -28.83 6.04
N SER A 21 11.90 -28.56 4.97
CA SER A 21 11.56 -29.57 3.94
C SER A 21 11.35 -28.89 2.60
N THR A 22 12.23 -29.19 1.65
CA THR A 22 12.08 -28.93 0.22
C THR A 22 10.92 -29.75 -0.33
N SER A 23 9.89 -29.07 -0.85
CA SER A 23 8.90 -29.69 -1.74
C SER A 23 8.27 -28.64 -2.64
N THR A 24 8.60 -28.73 -3.92
CA THR A 24 7.91 -28.11 -5.04
C THR A 24 6.40 -28.28 -4.92
N ASP A 25 5.61 -27.20 -5.02
CA ASP A 25 4.22 -27.35 -5.43
C ASP A 25 3.68 -26.14 -6.19
N LYS A 26 3.56 -26.30 -7.50
CA LYS A 26 2.80 -25.43 -8.40
C LYS A 26 1.30 -25.73 -8.24
N ARG A 27 0.73 -25.52 -7.05
CA ARG A 27 -0.73 -25.53 -6.89
C ARG A 27 -1.26 -24.16 -7.29
N ILE A 28 -1.94 -24.16 -8.42
CA ILE A 28 -2.88 -23.13 -8.88
C ILE A 28 -3.81 -22.84 -7.71
N HIS A 29 -3.52 -21.81 -6.93
CA HIS A 29 -4.29 -21.48 -5.74
C HIS A 29 -5.64 -20.96 -6.20
N GLU A 30 -6.72 -21.67 -5.85
CA GLU A 30 -8.09 -21.22 -6.08
C GLU A 30 -8.28 -19.80 -5.54
N PRO A 31 -9.09 -18.97 -6.21
CA PRO A 31 -9.34 -17.61 -5.75
C PRO A 31 -9.93 -17.64 -4.34
N LEU A 32 -9.44 -16.75 -3.48
CA LEU A 32 -9.90 -16.63 -2.10
C LEU A 32 -10.88 -15.47 -2.01
N THR A 33 -12.01 -15.68 -1.34
CA THR A 33 -12.99 -14.61 -1.11
C THR A 33 -12.63 -13.79 0.13
N GLU A 34 -13.05 -12.53 0.17
CA GLU A 34 -12.88 -11.68 1.35
C GLU A 34 -13.53 -12.30 2.61
N THR A 35 -14.69 -12.95 2.45
CA THR A 35 -15.38 -13.61 3.57
C THR A 35 -14.55 -14.75 4.18
N GLU A 36 -13.76 -15.45 3.37
CA GLU A 36 -12.84 -16.49 3.86
C GLU A 36 -11.61 -15.89 4.54
N LEU A 37 -11.06 -14.81 3.97
CA LEU A 37 -9.95 -14.05 4.55
C LEU A 37 -10.28 -13.52 5.94
N ARG A 38 -11.45 -12.90 6.11
CA ARG A 38 -11.90 -12.32 7.38
C ARG A 38 -12.08 -13.35 8.50
N LYS A 39 -12.23 -14.63 8.17
CA LYS A 39 -12.31 -15.72 9.16
C LYS A 39 -10.93 -16.16 9.65
N GLN A 40 -9.86 -15.79 8.94
CA GLN A 40 -8.51 -16.15 9.33
C GLN A 40 -8.03 -15.24 10.47
N SER A 41 -7.28 -15.81 11.41
CA SER A 41 -6.67 -15.04 12.49
C SER A 41 -5.47 -14.20 12.04
N VAL A 42 -4.86 -14.58 10.92
CA VAL A 42 -3.68 -13.94 10.34
C VAL A 42 -3.84 -14.02 8.83
N ILE A 43 -3.67 -12.90 8.15
CA ILE A 43 -3.69 -12.80 6.68
C ILE A 43 -2.24 -12.82 6.18
N THR A 44 -1.94 -13.66 5.20
CA THR A 44 -0.59 -13.76 4.59
C THR A 44 -0.52 -13.07 3.22
N PRO A 45 0.68 -12.85 2.62
CA PRO A 45 0.74 -12.23 1.30
C PRO A 45 0.20 -13.19 0.23
N GLU A 46 0.36 -14.51 0.42
CA GLU A 46 -0.19 -15.52 -0.48
C GLU A 46 -1.71 -15.47 -0.49
N ASP A 47 -2.34 -15.15 0.64
CA ASP A 47 -3.78 -15.00 0.69
C ASP A 47 -4.28 -13.79 -0.11
N VAL A 48 -3.67 -12.61 0.06
CA VAL A 48 -4.09 -11.39 -0.67
C VAL A 48 -3.73 -11.45 -2.15
N LEU A 49 -2.68 -12.19 -2.54
CA LEU A 49 -2.33 -12.40 -3.95
C LEU A 49 -3.41 -13.18 -4.72
N ARG A 50 -4.27 -13.92 -4.00
CA ARG A 50 -5.39 -14.71 -4.55
C ARG A 50 -6.71 -13.94 -4.65
N LEU A 51 -6.74 -12.68 -4.24
CA LEU A 51 -7.92 -11.82 -4.35
C LEU A 51 -8.18 -11.41 -5.81
N ASN A 52 -9.36 -11.74 -6.32
CA ASN A 52 -9.78 -11.35 -7.67
C ASN A 52 -10.67 -10.10 -7.71
N LYS A 53 -11.06 -9.57 -6.54
CA LYS A 53 -11.88 -8.38 -6.40
C LYS A 53 -11.25 -7.45 -5.36
N ILE A 54 -11.54 -6.17 -5.46
CA ILE A 54 -11.37 -5.21 -4.37
C ILE A 54 -12.14 -5.66 -3.13
N THR A 55 -11.58 -5.43 -1.95
CA THR A 55 -12.26 -5.72 -0.68
C THR A 55 -13.30 -4.64 -0.40
N ASP A 56 -14.43 -5.04 0.16
CA ASP A 56 -15.53 -4.13 0.49
C ASP A 56 -15.22 -3.31 1.77
N ASP A 57 -14.31 -3.79 2.62
CA ASP A 57 -13.86 -3.09 3.83
C ASP A 57 -12.37 -3.43 4.14
N TYR A 58 -11.77 -2.77 5.14
CA TYR A 58 -10.41 -3.02 5.60
C TYR A 58 -10.26 -4.42 6.18
N LEU A 59 -9.13 -5.06 5.89
CA LEU A 59 -8.81 -6.42 6.32
C LEU A 59 -8.11 -6.45 7.71
N CYS A 60 -7.72 -5.28 8.24
CA CYS A 60 -7.19 -5.11 9.59
C CYS A 60 -7.58 -3.78 10.24
N GLU A 61 -7.62 -3.81 11.57
CA GLU A 61 -7.83 -2.63 12.42
C GLU A 61 -6.57 -1.75 12.51
N PRO A 62 -6.71 -0.44 12.76
CA PRO A 62 -5.56 0.45 12.94
C PRO A 62 -4.56 0.00 14.02
N ASP A 63 -5.07 -0.58 15.11
CA ASP A 63 -4.26 -1.10 16.23
C ASP A 63 -3.33 -2.26 15.82
N ALA A 64 -3.55 -2.89 14.65
CA ALA A 64 -2.64 -3.88 14.11
C ALA A 64 -1.27 -3.27 13.71
N ASN A 65 -1.18 -1.95 13.54
CA ASN A 65 0.06 -1.22 13.27
C ASN A 65 0.94 -1.07 14.53
N ILE A 66 1.36 -2.19 15.12
CA ILE A 66 2.15 -2.23 16.36
C ILE A 66 3.60 -1.70 16.24
N TYR A 67 3.98 -1.22 15.06
CA TYR A 67 5.31 -0.68 14.72
C TYR A 67 5.27 0.82 14.47
N ASP A 68 4.09 1.44 14.58
CA ASP A 68 3.86 2.86 14.32
C ASP A 68 4.45 3.29 12.97
N ILE A 69 4.19 2.49 11.91
CA ILE A 69 4.52 2.92 10.56
C ILE A 69 3.57 4.04 10.17
N GLU A 70 4.14 5.16 9.75
CA GLU A 70 3.37 6.32 9.34
C GLU A 70 3.87 6.85 8.01
N PHE A 71 3.02 6.82 6.98
CA PHE A 71 3.28 7.50 5.72
C PHE A 71 3.09 9.00 5.90
N THR A 72 4.12 9.77 5.55
CA THR A 72 4.17 11.22 5.71
C THR A 72 4.19 11.95 4.38
N ARG A 73 4.66 11.32 3.30
CA ARG A 73 4.63 11.90 1.97
C ARG A 73 4.48 10.83 0.90
N PHE A 74 3.73 11.15 -0.13
CA PHE A 74 3.61 10.35 -1.33
C PHE A 74 3.65 11.26 -2.55
N LYS A 75 4.49 10.93 -3.53
CA LYS A 75 4.68 11.70 -4.75
C LYS A 75 4.74 10.76 -5.94
N ILE A 76 3.97 11.06 -6.98
CA ILE A 76 3.99 10.36 -8.27
C ILE A 76 4.55 11.32 -9.31
N ARG A 77 5.53 10.87 -10.09
CA ARG A 77 6.05 11.60 -11.26
C ARG A 77 6.10 10.73 -12.50
N ASP A 78 5.90 11.36 -13.65
CA ASP A 78 6.24 10.77 -14.94
C ASP A 78 7.77 10.71 -15.07
N LEU A 79 8.33 9.53 -15.34
CA LEU A 79 9.78 9.36 -15.47
C LEU A 79 10.33 9.86 -16.81
N ASP A 80 9.48 10.00 -17.84
CA ASP A 80 9.91 10.49 -19.15
C ASP A 80 10.03 12.02 -19.17
N THR A 81 9.15 12.73 -18.47
CA THR A 81 9.09 14.21 -18.45
C THR A 81 9.50 14.84 -17.12
N ASP A 82 9.68 14.04 -16.06
CA ASP A 82 9.87 14.48 -14.68
C ASP A 82 8.70 15.32 -14.11
N GLN A 83 7.54 15.33 -14.80
CA GLN A 83 6.35 16.04 -14.35
C GLN A 83 5.77 15.36 -13.10
N VAL A 84 5.53 16.14 -12.05
CA VAL A 84 4.80 15.68 -10.86
C VAL A 84 3.31 15.57 -11.19
N LEU A 85 2.79 14.35 -11.11
CA LEU A 85 1.39 14.02 -11.44
C LEU A 85 0.50 14.09 -10.20
N PHE A 86 1.06 13.78 -9.04
CA PHE A 86 0.37 13.82 -7.76
C PHE A 86 1.38 13.99 -6.64
N GLU A 87 1.01 14.75 -5.61
CA GLU A 87 1.78 14.84 -4.39
C GLU A 87 0.84 15.12 -3.20
N ILE A 88 1.08 14.40 -2.11
CA ILE A 88 0.44 14.65 -0.83
C ILE A 88 1.50 14.51 0.27
N ALA A 89 1.45 15.43 1.23
CA ALA A 89 2.25 15.38 2.43
C ALA A 89 1.35 15.62 3.64
N LYS A 90 1.62 14.90 4.74
CA LYS A 90 1.05 15.27 6.02
C LYS A 90 1.66 16.60 6.47
N PRO A 91 0.86 17.56 6.95
CA PRO A 91 1.38 18.80 7.50
C PRO A 91 2.33 18.46 8.66
N THR A 92 3.53 19.03 8.66
CA THR A 92 4.46 18.81 9.77
C THR A 92 4.04 19.67 10.95
N THR A 93 4.35 19.25 12.18
CA THR A 93 4.12 20.08 13.38
C THR A 93 4.85 21.42 13.37
N GLU A 94 5.79 21.61 12.45
CA GLU A 94 6.53 22.87 12.24
C GLU A 94 5.77 23.86 11.34
N ASP A 95 4.78 23.40 10.56
CA ASP A 95 3.97 24.22 9.65
C ASP A 95 2.72 24.82 10.34
N VAL A 96 2.51 24.53 11.62
CA VAL A 96 1.34 24.99 12.39
C VAL A 96 1.77 26.21 13.22
N ASP A 97 1.52 27.40 12.69
CA ASP A 97 1.56 28.62 13.49
C ASP A 97 0.64 28.46 14.71
N ILE A 98 1.15 28.85 15.89
CA ILE A 98 0.66 28.53 17.24
C ILE A 98 -0.78 29.04 17.55
N ASP A 99 -1.49 29.66 16.60
CA ASP A 99 -2.77 30.33 16.82
C ASP A 99 -4.03 29.52 16.44
N ASP A 100 -3.92 28.30 15.90
CA ASP A 100 -5.09 27.48 15.52
C ASP A 100 -5.18 26.13 16.28
N LEU A 101 -4.93 26.19 17.59
CA LEU A 101 -5.07 25.07 18.54
C LEU A 101 -6.54 24.65 18.80
N ASN A 102 -7.39 24.68 17.78
CA ASN A 102 -8.78 24.23 17.87
C ASN A 102 -9.24 23.36 16.69
N LEU A 103 -8.34 22.86 15.84
CA LEU A 103 -8.69 21.71 15.02
C LEU A 103 -8.82 20.50 15.94
N GLU A 104 -10.07 20.19 16.29
CA GLU A 104 -10.49 18.89 16.77
C GLU A 104 -9.69 17.83 16.01
N LYS A 105 -8.94 17.00 16.75
CA LYS A 105 -8.43 15.74 16.22
C LYS A 105 -9.65 14.96 15.76
N CYS A 106 -10.00 15.12 14.48
CA CYS A 106 -10.92 14.25 13.80
C CYS A 106 -10.29 12.86 13.87
N ASP A 107 -10.71 12.11 14.89
CA ASP A 107 -10.38 10.72 15.16
C ASP A 107 -10.99 9.78 14.12
N ASP A 108 -11.06 10.22 12.86
CA ASP A 108 -11.46 9.37 11.75
C ASP A 108 -10.20 8.71 11.18
N THR A 109 -9.64 7.81 11.98
CA THR A 109 -8.53 6.94 11.59
C THR A 109 -8.89 6.11 10.34
N GLY A 110 -10.18 5.96 10.02
CA GLY A 110 -10.69 5.39 8.78
C GLY A 110 -10.46 6.30 7.57
N ALA A 111 -10.84 7.58 7.66
CA ALA A 111 -10.67 8.55 6.56
C ALA A 111 -9.20 8.79 6.16
N ALA A 112 -8.26 8.64 7.10
CA ALA A 112 -6.82 8.77 6.82
C ALA A 112 -6.23 7.63 5.96
N ARG A 113 -6.94 6.51 5.77
CA ARG A 113 -6.48 5.34 5.00
C ARG A 113 -7.06 5.25 3.59
N PHE A 114 -7.82 6.26 3.14
CA PHE A 114 -8.42 6.30 1.81
C PHE A 114 -7.97 7.55 1.05
N VAL A 115 -7.49 7.36 -0.18
CA VAL A 115 -7.08 8.45 -1.06
C VAL A 115 -7.84 8.34 -2.37
N ARG A 116 -8.44 9.45 -2.82
CA ARG A 116 -9.10 9.54 -4.12
C ARG A 116 -8.24 10.32 -5.10
N TYR A 117 -7.73 9.61 -6.11
CA TYR A 117 -6.97 10.23 -7.19
C TYR A 117 -7.89 10.82 -8.26
N GLN A 118 -7.51 12.01 -8.75
CA GLN A 118 -8.14 12.65 -9.90
C GLN A 118 -7.09 12.85 -10.98
N PHE A 119 -6.96 11.84 -11.85
CA PHE A 119 -6.05 11.88 -12.98
C PHE A 119 -6.75 12.30 -14.27
N THR A 120 -5.97 12.91 -15.16
CA THR A 120 -6.40 13.17 -16.53
C THR A 120 -6.31 11.86 -17.35
N PRO A 121 -7.05 11.74 -18.48
CA PRO A 121 -6.93 10.57 -19.34
C PRO A 121 -5.51 10.29 -19.85
N ALA A 122 -4.67 11.33 -19.94
CA ALA A 122 -3.27 11.20 -20.34
C ALA A 122 -2.45 10.29 -19.39
N PHE A 123 -2.87 10.17 -18.13
CA PHE A 123 -2.22 9.28 -17.15
C PHE A 123 -2.21 7.82 -17.59
N LEU A 124 -3.27 7.36 -18.27
CA LEU A 124 -3.38 5.98 -18.77
C LEU A 124 -2.42 5.69 -19.94
N LEU A 125 -1.84 6.73 -20.54
CA LEU A 125 -0.92 6.62 -21.67
C LEU A 125 0.56 6.66 -21.25
N LEU A 126 0.83 6.91 -19.97
CA LEU A 126 2.18 6.91 -19.43
C LEU A 126 2.79 5.50 -19.49
N LYS A 127 4.10 5.44 -19.72
CA LYS A 127 4.85 4.18 -19.76
C LYS A 127 5.47 3.83 -18.42
N HIS A 128 6.14 4.83 -17.83
CA HIS A 128 6.95 4.67 -16.64
C HIS A 128 6.62 5.77 -15.63
N VAL A 129 6.25 5.38 -14.43
CA VAL A 129 5.89 6.30 -13.36
C VAL A 129 6.74 5.99 -12.14
N GLY A 130 7.33 7.02 -11.53
CA GLY A 130 8.06 6.90 -10.28
C GLY A 130 7.17 7.32 -9.11
N ALA A 131 6.93 6.43 -8.16
CA ALA A 131 6.25 6.77 -6.91
C ALA A 131 7.25 6.80 -5.75
N THR A 132 7.48 8.00 -5.22
CA THR A 132 8.29 8.22 -4.03
C THR A 132 7.38 8.20 -2.81
N VAL A 133 7.75 7.40 -1.82
CA VAL A 133 7.04 7.25 -0.55
C VAL A 133 8.00 7.61 0.58
N GLU A 134 7.55 8.44 1.51
CA GLU A 134 8.25 8.72 2.75
C GLU A 134 7.41 8.26 3.94
N PHE A 135 8.08 7.59 4.89
CA PHE A 135 7.42 7.06 6.07
C PHE A 135 8.34 7.02 7.29
N ASN A 136 7.73 7.19 8.45
CA ASN A 136 8.37 7.01 9.74
C ASN A 136 8.14 5.59 10.26
N VAL A 137 9.08 5.13 11.09
CA VAL A 137 8.98 3.87 11.83
C VAL A 137 9.13 4.18 13.31
N GLY A 138 8.25 3.61 14.13
CA GLY A 138 8.30 3.74 15.58
C GLY A 138 9.49 3.05 16.23
N ASN A 139 9.37 2.77 17.52
CA ASN A 139 10.49 2.29 18.34
C ASN A 139 10.88 0.82 18.11
N LYS A 140 10.09 0.04 17.36
CA LYS A 140 10.36 -1.38 17.08
C LYS A 140 10.99 -1.56 15.70
N PRO A 141 12.04 -2.38 15.58
CA PRO A 141 12.64 -2.69 14.29
C PRO A 141 11.65 -3.45 13.40
N VAL A 142 11.64 -3.10 12.14
CA VAL A 142 10.77 -3.69 11.14
C VAL A 142 11.60 -4.59 10.24
N ASN A 143 11.34 -5.88 10.30
CA ASN A 143 11.98 -6.85 9.40
C ASN A 143 11.04 -7.20 8.26
N LYS A 144 11.58 -7.26 7.03
CA LYS A 144 10.86 -7.68 5.81
C LYS A 144 9.58 -6.88 5.59
N PHE A 145 9.67 -5.56 5.63
CA PHE A 145 8.54 -4.73 5.26
C PHE A 145 8.22 -4.92 3.78
N ARG A 146 6.97 -5.27 3.51
CA ARG A 146 6.47 -5.64 2.20
C ARG A 146 5.09 -5.04 2.00
N MET A 147 4.81 -4.56 0.80
CA MET A 147 3.52 -3.97 0.40
C MET A 147 3.06 -4.63 -0.90
N ILE A 148 1.80 -5.07 -0.92
CA ILE A 148 1.16 -5.65 -2.11
C ILE A 148 0.02 -4.74 -2.52
N GLU A 149 0.19 -4.07 -3.64
CA GLU A 149 -0.76 -3.09 -4.16
C GLU A 149 -1.50 -3.71 -5.37
N ARG A 150 -2.83 -3.76 -5.32
CA ARG A 150 -3.65 -4.42 -6.36
C ARG A 150 -4.65 -3.44 -6.94
N HIS A 151 -4.60 -3.26 -8.26
CA HIS A 151 -5.47 -2.34 -8.97
C HIS A 151 -6.56 -3.10 -9.70
N PHE A 152 -7.81 -2.67 -9.55
CA PHE A 152 -8.96 -3.28 -10.18
C PHE A 152 -9.75 -2.27 -11.00
N PHE A 153 -10.37 -2.73 -12.08
CA PHE A 153 -11.38 -1.99 -12.83
C PHE A 153 -12.62 -2.86 -13.00
N ARG A 154 -13.73 -2.47 -12.36
CA ARG A 154 -15.00 -3.23 -12.38
C ARG A 154 -14.78 -4.71 -12.05
N ASP A 155 -14.15 -4.99 -10.91
CA ASP A 155 -13.82 -6.34 -10.41
C ASP A 155 -12.86 -7.15 -11.29
N ARG A 156 -12.19 -6.52 -12.26
CA ARG A 156 -11.11 -7.12 -13.04
C ARG A 156 -9.77 -6.59 -12.54
N LEU A 157 -8.88 -7.50 -12.10
CA LEU A 157 -7.51 -7.15 -11.77
C LEU A 157 -6.79 -6.58 -13.01
N LEU A 158 -6.31 -5.35 -12.90
CA LEU A 158 -5.47 -4.71 -13.90
C LEU A 158 -4.01 -5.10 -13.70
N LYS A 159 -3.52 -4.92 -12.46
CA LYS A 159 -2.13 -5.14 -12.10
C LYS A 159 -2.00 -5.38 -10.60
N SER A 160 -1.02 -6.19 -10.23
CA SER A 160 -0.58 -6.37 -8.85
C SER A 160 0.89 -5.99 -8.80
N PHE A 161 1.23 -5.11 -7.87
CA PHE A 161 2.60 -4.74 -7.55
C PHE A 161 2.96 -5.31 -6.19
N ASP A 162 4.20 -5.75 -6.05
CA ASP A 162 4.69 -6.45 -4.88
C ASP A 162 6.07 -5.92 -4.53
N PHE A 163 6.13 -5.12 -3.47
CA PHE A 163 7.29 -4.33 -3.11
C PHE A 163 7.87 -4.81 -1.79
N GLU A 164 9.17 -5.09 -1.77
CA GLU A 164 9.91 -5.39 -0.55
C GLU A 164 10.82 -4.21 -0.18
N PHE A 165 10.45 -3.49 0.88
CA PHE A 165 11.27 -2.43 1.49
C PHE A 165 12.42 -3.00 2.32
N GLY A 166 12.30 -4.25 2.79
CA GLY A 166 13.35 -4.92 3.54
C GLY A 166 13.37 -4.54 5.03
N PHE A 167 14.56 -4.23 5.57
CA PHE A 167 14.72 -3.86 6.97
C PHE A 167 14.56 -2.35 7.15
N CYS A 168 13.67 -1.92 8.06
CA CYS A 168 13.53 -0.52 8.42
C CYS A 168 14.02 -0.27 9.85
N ILE A 169 14.85 0.76 9.98
CA ILE A 169 15.51 1.15 11.21
C ILE A 169 14.44 1.71 12.19
N PRO A 170 14.47 1.37 13.49
CA PRO A 170 13.58 1.99 14.48
C PRO A 170 13.84 3.48 14.63
N ASN A 171 12.80 4.26 14.94
CA ASN A 171 12.85 5.70 15.14
C ASN A 171 13.52 6.45 13.97
N SER A 172 13.26 6.01 12.73
CA SER A 172 13.83 6.63 11.54
C SER A 172 12.74 7.08 10.57
N ARG A 173 13.09 8.10 9.78
CA ARG A 173 12.40 8.43 8.53
C ARG A 173 13.06 7.65 7.40
N ASN A 174 12.24 7.03 6.57
CA ASN A 174 12.67 6.23 5.44
C ASN A 174 12.03 6.79 4.17
N THR A 175 12.79 6.72 3.07
CA THR A 175 12.32 7.11 1.75
C THR A 175 12.53 5.93 0.81
N CYS A 176 11.52 5.61 0.02
CA CYS A 176 11.60 4.58 -1.00
C CYS A 176 11.01 5.12 -2.30
N GLU A 177 11.58 4.70 -3.43
CA GLU A 177 11.06 5.00 -4.74
C GLU A 177 10.78 3.71 -5.49
N HIS A 178 9.54 3.56 -5.95
CA HIS A 178 9.09 2.45 -6.77
C HIS A 178 8.87 2.93 -8.19
N ILE A 179 9.38 2.17 -9.14
CA ILE A 179 9.18 2.42 -10.57
C ILE A 179 8.08 1.48 -11.05
N TYR A 180 7.03 2.06 -11.61
CA TYR A 180 5.86 1.39 -12.15
C TYR A 180 5.95 1.37 -13.66
N ASP A 181 6.00 0.17 -14.23
CA ASP A 181 5.83 -0.06 -15.67
C ASP A 181 4.35 -0.33 -15.95
N PHE A 182 3.69 0.64 -16.60
CA PHE A 182 2.28 0.52 -16.90
C PHE A 182 2.03 -0.52 -17.99
N PRO A 183 1.03 -1.41 -17.83
CA PRO A 183 0.65 -2.32 -18.88
C PRO A 183 0.06 -1.54 -20.06
N GLN A 184 0.27 -2.01 -21.29
CA GLN A 184 -0.46 -1.48 -22.43
C GLN A 184 -1.94 -1.81 -22.28
N LEU A 185 -2.76 -0.80 -21.97
CA LEU A 185 -4.20 -0.94 -21.87
C LEU A 185 -4.79 -0.95 -23.29
N SER A 186 -5.73 -1.85 -23.55
CA SER A 186 -6.48 -1.88 -24.81
C SER A 186 -7.46 -0.70 -24.88
N GLU A 187 -7.69 -0.15 -26.07
CA GLU A 187 -8.65 0.96 -26.28
C GLU A 187 -10.10 0.65 -25.85
N SER A 188 -10.45 -0.63 -25.71
CA SER A 188 -11.79 -1.10 -25.33
C SER A 188 -12.02 -1.30 -23.82
N LEU A 189 -11.03 -0.99 -22.98
CA LEU A 189 -11.15 -1.05 -21.52
C LEU A 189 -11.92 0.15 -20.96
#